data_AF-A0A136KKF9-F1
#
_entry.id   AF-A0A136KKF9-F1
#
_cell.length_a   1.000
_cell.length_b   1.000
_cell.length_c   1.000
_cell.angle_alpha   90.00
_cell.angle_beta   90.00
_cell.angle_gamma   90.00
#
_symmetry.space_group_name_H-M   'P 1'
#
loop_
_entity.id
_entity.type
_entity.pdbx_description
1 polymer ?
#
loop_
_entity_poly.entity_id
_entity_poly.type
_entity_poly.pdbx_seq_one_letter_code
_entity_poly.pdbx_strand_id
1 'polypeptide(L)' 'MEVETKTDKVYRLLFELLQQNPTGLRWHKLLEDIQMIAPELHPKTINGCIWKLVEKYPDKVYKPEKGLFRLKT' A
#
# COMPACT_ATOMS: atom_id res chain seq x y z
N MET A 1 -6.53 -22.21 -9.65
CA MET A 1 -7.01 -21.01 -8.94
C MET A 1 -5.87 -20.56 -8.04
N GLU A 2 -5.21 -19.44 -8.33
CA GLU A 2 -4.19 -18.91 -7.42
C GLU A 2 -4.85 -18.44 -6.13
N VAL A 3 -4.36 -18.91 -5.00
CA VAL A 3 -4.82 -18.48 -3.68
C VAL A 3 -4.15 -17.14 -3.39
N GLU A 4 -4.95 -16.07 -3.22
CA GLU A 4 -4.44 -14.75 -2.83
C GLU A 4 -3.73 -14.87 -1.46
N THR A 5 -2.45 -14.49 -1.40
CA THR A 5 -1.74 -14.43 -0.12
C THR A 5 -2.14 -13.18 0.65
N LYS A 6 -1.91 -13.17 1.97
CA LYS A 6 -2.10 -11.95 2.79
C LYS A 6 -1.35 -10.75 2.21
N THR A 7 -0.15 -10.95 1.67
CA THR A 7 0.64 -9.87 1.05
C THR A 7 0.06 -9.40 -0.28
N ASP A 8 -0.48 -10.30 -1.10
CA ASP A 8 -1.12 -9.91 -2.36
C ASP A 8 -2.36 -9.06 -2.09
N LYS A 9 -3.17 -9.45 -1.09
CA LYS A 9 -4.30 -8.66 -0.62
C LYS A 9 -3.88 -7.25 -0.17
N VAL A 10 -2.81 -7.13 0.61
CA VAL A 10 -2.27 -5.82 1.03
C VAL A 10 -1.85 -4.99 -0.19
N TYR A 11 -1.11 -5.56 -1.14
CA TYR A 11 -0.66 -4.80 -2.30
C TYR A 11 -1.82 -4.33 -3.17
N ARG A 12 -2.82 -5.18 -3.39
CA ARG A 12 -4.04 -4.80 -4.10
C ARG A 12 -4.73 -3.60 -3.44
N LEU A 13 -4.94 -3.65 -2.12
CA LEU A 13 -5.53 -2.55 -1.36
C LEU A 13 -4.68 -1.28 -1.39
N LEU A 14 -3.34 -1.40 -1.31
CA LEU A 14 -2.44 -0.25 -1.45
C LEU A 14 -2.61 0.44 -2.82
N PHE A 15 -2.70 -0.34 -3.90
CA PHE A 15 -2.92 0.21 -5.24
C PHE A 15 -4.30 0.87 -5.37
N GLU A 16 -5.36 0.23 -4.87
CA GLU A 16 -6.71 0.80 -4.86
C GLU A 16 -6.75 2.15 -4.13
N LEU A 17 -6.17 2.22 -2.93
CA LEU A 17 -6.10 3.47 -2.16
C LEU A 17 -5.31 4.56 -2.88
N LEU A 18 -4.18 4.23 -3.50
CA LEU A 18 -3.37 5.21 -4.24
C LEU A 18 -4.02 5.65 -5.56
N GLN A 19 -4.79 4.78 -6.22
CA GLN A 19 -5.59 5.14 -7.40
C GLN A 19 -6.70 6.13 -7.05
N GLN A 20 -7.36 5.92 -5.91
CA GLN A 20 -8.41 6.82 -5.40
C GLN A 20 -7.85 8.15 -4.87
N ASN A 21 -6.55 8.23 -4.61
CA ASN A 21 -5.89 9.42 -4.07
C ASN A 21 -4.73 9.86 -4.98
N PRO A 22 -5.00 10.55 -6.10
CA PRO A 22 -3.97 10.93 -7.06
C PRO A 22 -2.87 11.84 -6.50
N THR A 23 -3.11 12.53 -5.39
CA THR A 23 -2.11 13.35 -4.67
C THR A 23 -1.16 12.52 -3.80
N GLY A 24 -1.48 11.23 -3.59
CA GLY A 24 -0.74 10.30 -2.75
C GLY A 24 -1.27 10.22 -1.32
N LEU A 25 -0.79 9.22 -0.58
CA LEU A 25 -1.16 8.99 0.82
C LEU A 25 0.06 8.85 1.73
N ARG A 26 -0.06 9.36 2.96
CA ARG A 26 0.97 9.19 3.98
C ARG A 26 0.96 7.76 4.51
N TRP A 27 2.12 7.26 4.93
CA TRP A 27 2.32 5.90 5.42
C TRP A 27 1.31 5.49 6.51
N HIS A 28 1.02 6.38 7.47
CA HIS A 28 0.11 6.11 8.58
C HIS A 28 -1.34 5.98 8.08
N LYS A 29 -1.73 6.75 7.04
CA LYS A 29 -3.05 6.63 6.41
C LYS A 29 -3.21 5.33 5.66
N LEU A 30 -2.22 4.95 4.85
CA LEU A 30 -2.24 3.63 4.20
C LEU A 30 -2.36 2.48 5.22
N LEU A 31 -1.68 2.60 6.37
CA LEU A 31 -1.76 1.61 7.44
C LEU A 31 -3.13 1.59 8.14
N GLU A 32 -3.68 2.75 8.48
CA GLU A 32 -5.00 2.91 9.12
C GLU A 32 -6.11 2.40 8.20
N ASP A 33 -6.12 2.86 6.94
CA ASP A 33 -7.18 2.53 5.98
C ASP A 33 -7.21 1.04 5.67
N ILE A 34 -6.04 0.40 5.51
CA ILE A 34 -5.99 -1.06 5.27
C ILE A 34 -6.42 -1.85 6.51
N GLN A 35 -6.08 -1.41 7.73
CA GLN A 35 -6.57 -2.06 8.95
C GLN A 35 -8.09 -1.93 9.09
N MET A 36 -8.65 -0.81 8.66
CA MET A 36 -10.10 -0.60 8.67
C MET A 36 -10.81 -1.49 7.63
N ILE A 37 -10.24 -1.61 6.42
CA ILE A 37 -10.82 -2.39 5.32
C ILE A 37 -10.64 -3.91 5.55
N ALA A 38 -9.52 -4.31 6.13
CA ALA A 38 -9.13 -5.71 6.29
C ALA A 38 -8.52 -5.96 7.68
N PRO A 39 -9.35 -5.95 8.75
CA PRO A 39 -8.90 -6.09 10.13
C PRO A 39 -8.24 -7.45 10.44
N GLU A 40 -8.42 -8.45 9.58
CA GLU A 40 -7.74 -9.75 9.68
C GLU A 40 -6.25 -9.71 9.27
N LEU A 41 -5.81 -8.62 8.62
CA LEU A 41 -4.42 -8.42 8.23
C LEU A 41 -3.63 -7.81 9.39
N HIS A 42 -2.57 -8.49 9.81
CA HIS A 42 -1.75 -8.04 10.92
C HIS A 42 -1.03 -6.71 10.58
N PRO A 43 -1.00 -5.70 11.47
CA PRO A 43 -0.40 -4.40 11.19
C PRO A 43 1.08 -4.47 10.76
N LYS A 44 1.84 -5.43 11.31
CA LYS A 44 3.23 -5.70 10.90
C LYS A 44 3.35 -6.12 9.44
N THR A 45 2.39 -6.90 8.92
CA THR A 45 2.35 -7.32 7.51
C THR A 45 2.06 -6.13 6.61
N ILE A 46 1.08 -5.31 6.98
CA ILE A 46 0.70 -4.10 6.24
C ILE A 46 1.89 -3.14 6.16
N ASN A 47 2.51 -2.83 7.32
CA ASN A 47 3.70 -1.99 7.38
C ASN A 47 4.84 -2.54 6.52
N GLY A 48 5.13 -3.84 6.62
CA GLY A 48 6.17 -4.47 5.80
C GLY A 48 5.94 -4.30 4.29
N CYS A 49 4.68 -4.38 3.84
CA CYS A 49 4.32 -4.16 2.45
C CYS A 49 4.44 -2.69 2.04
N ILE A 50 4.03 -1.74 2.89
CA ILE A 50 4.17 -0.29 2.65
C ILE A 50 5.65 0.08 2.47
N TRP A 51 6.52 -0.38 3.37
CA TRP A 51 7.96 -0.10 3.29
C TRP A 51 8.59 -0.64 2.00
N LYS A 52 8.23 -1.87 1.61
CA LYS A 52 8.72 -2.51 0.38
C LYS A 52 8.02 -2.03 -0.89
N LEU A 53 7.01 -1.15 -0.80
CA LEU A 53 6.14 -0.84 -1.94
C LEU A 53 6.92 -0.24 -3.12
N VAL A 54 7.83 0.69 -2.85
CA VAL A 54 8.68 1.32 -3.87
C VAL A 54 9.80 0.42 -4.36
N GLU A 55 10.27 -0.52 -3.55
CA GLU A 55 11.28 -1.51 -3.94
C GLU A 55 10.67 -2.58 -4.85
N LYS A 56 9.44 -3.02 -4.54
CA LYS A 56 8.73 -4.06 -5.28
C LYS A 56 8.09 -3.52 -6.57
N TYR A 57 7.66 -2.26 -6.57
CA TYR A 57 7.00 -1.64 -7.73
C TYR A 57 7.62 -0.27 -8.07
N PRO A 58 8.92 -0.21 -8.37
CA PRO A 58 9.62 1.04 -8.65
C PRO A 58 9.05 1.75 -9.89
N ASP A 59 8.48 1.02 -10.84
CA ASP A 59 7.89 1.57 -12.06
C ASP A 59 6.46 2.10 -11.86
N LYS A 60 5.82 1.78 -10.73
CA LYS A 60 4.42 2.17 -10.48
C LYS A 60 4.28 3.17 -9.34
N VAL A 61 5.13 3.09 -8.31
CA VAL A 61 5.02 3.88 -7.09
C VAL A 61 6.31 4.64 -6.83
N TYR A 62 6.19 5.91 -6.45
CA TYR A 62 7.31 6.72 -5.99
C TYR A 62 6.95 7.50 -4.73
N LYS A 63 7.96 8.14 -4.12
CA LYS A 63 7.81 8.94 -2.90
C LYS A 63 8.18 10.39 -3.20
N PRO A 64 7.22 11.29 -3.43
CA PRO A 64 7.51 12.72 -3.62
C PRO A 64 8.09 13.35 -2.34
N GLU A 65 7.77 12.80 -1.17
CA GLU A 65 8.28 13.24 0.13
C GLU A 65 8.48 12.04 1.08
N LYS A 66 9.18 12.27 2.20
CA LYS A 66 9.33 11.25 3.24
C LYS A 66 7.95 10.81 3.74
N GLY A 67 7.68 9.51 3.58
CA GLY A 67 6.46 8.86 4.05
C GLY A 67 5.20 9.18 3.25
N LEU A 68 5.30 9.88 2.10
CA LEU A 68 4.20 10.08 1.15
C LEU A 68 4.41 9.15 -0.04
N PHE A 69 3.41 8.33 -0.40
CA PHE A 69 3.46 7.38 -1.51
C PHE A 69 2.46 7.80 -2.58
N ARG A 70 2.84 7.70 -3.86
CA ARG A 70 2.02 8.13 -4.99
C ARG A 70 2.26 7.25 -6.22
N LEU A 71 1.23 7.08 -7.05
CA LEU A 71 1.37 6.43 -8.36
C LEU A 71 2.11 7.34 -9.34
N LYS A 72 2.99 6.74 -10.14
CA LYS A 72 3.53 7.40 -11.32
C LYS A 72 2.40 7.52 -12.35
N THR A 73 2.09 8.76 -12.73
CA THR A 73 1.27 9.11 -13.89
C THR A 73 2.12 9.25 -15.13
#